data_AF-A0A937C1Z5-F1
#
_entry.id   AF-A0A937C1Z5-F1
#
_cell.length_a   1.000
_cell.length_b   1.000
_cell.length_c   1.000
_cell.angle_alpha   90.00
_cell.angle_beta   90.00
_cell.angle_gamma   90.00
#
_symmetry.space_group_name_H-M   'P 1'
#
loop_
_entity.id
_entity.type
_entity.pdbx_description
1 polymer ?
#
loop_
_entity_poly.entity_id
_entity_poly.type
_entity_poly.pdbx_seq_one_letter_code
_entity_poly.pdbx_strand_id
1 'polypeptide(L)'
;MRKIYVFLMGILLLSTATRLSAQVSAYGFAESAGSYAALGGTNSTATGDDGGQNGISIGFNFTYGGSVYTHFCINTNGWIRLGTAATTIGAFSYTNLLSNTATHAPLIAAIWDDNHRNTGAITYSLTGAPGSQVLTVDWNNVNIGGGGSTSAANLASYQIKLYETTNVIEIIYGTLNLAGTLTASIGLNDLTSFLV
;
A
#
# COMPACT_ATOMS: atom_id res chain seq x y z
N MET A 1 39.05 16.18 -63.70
CA MET A 1 38.86 15.52 -62.39
C MET A 1 37.52 15.97 -61.84
N ARG A 2 36.52 15.08 -61.72
CA ARG A 2 35.16 15.44 -61.27
C ARG A 2 35.09 15.32 -59.74
N LYS A 3 34.65 16.36 -59.05
CA LYS A 3 34.41 16.35 -57.59
C LYS A 3 32.96 15.89 -57.33
N ILE A 4 32.81 14.91 -56.45
CA ILE A 4 31.52 14.43 -55.93
C ILE A 4 31.37 14.97 -54.51
N TYR A 5 30.22 15.57 -54.22
CA TYR A 5 29.85 16.01 -52.87
C TYR A 5 28.76 15.07 -52.35
N VAL A 6 29.00 14.45 -51.21
CA VAL A 6 28.01 13.61 -50.51
C VAL A 6 27.42 14.46 -49.39
N PHE A 7 26.11 14.70 -49.45
CA PHE A 7 25.36 15.40 -48.41
C PHE A 7 24.82 14.33 -47.45
N LEU A 8 25.35 14.28 -46.22
CA LEU A 8 24.80 13.43 -45.16
C LEU A 8 23.61 14.15 -44.53
N MET A 9 22.39 13.74 -44.86
CA MET A 9 21.19 14.20 -44.20
C MET A 9 21.03 13.41 -42.89
N GLY A 10 21.41 14.02 -41.77
CA GLY A 10 21.24 13.44 -40.44
C GLY A 10 19.76 13.29 -40.11
N ILE A 11 19.31 12.05 -39.91
CA ILE A 11 17.96 11.74 -39.44
C ILE A 11 17.89 12.16 -37.97
N LEU A 12 17.07 13.19 -37.68
CA LEU A 12 16.74 13.60 -36.32
C LEU A 12 15.74 12.59 -35.73
N LEU A 13 16.22 11.68 -34.89
CA LEU A 13 15.39 10.76 -34.11
C LEU A 13 14.66 11.56 -33.01
N LEU A 14 13.38 11.84 -33.26
CA LEU A 14 12.48 12.43 -32.29
C LEU A 14 12.07 11.33 -31.29
N SER A 15 12.74 11.25 -30.14
CA SER A 15 12.37 10.33 -29.07
C SER A 15 11.08 10.82 -28.41
N THR A 16 9.94 10.23 -28.77
CA THR A 16 8.73 10.36 -27.97
C THR A 16 8.95 9.57 -26.68
N ALA A 17 9.06 10.27 -25.55
CA ALA A 17 9.04 9.63 -24.24
C ALA A 17 7.64 9.03 -24.05
N THR A 18 7.47 7.74 -24.34
CA THR A 18 6.28 7.01 -23.92
C THR A 18 6.33 6.93 -22.40
N ARG A 19 5.31 7.47 -21.73
CA ARG A 19 5.12 7.20 -20.31
C ARG A 19 4.76 5.72 -20.20
N LEU A 20 5.72 4.88 -19.83
CA LEU A 20 5.42 3.54 -19.35
C LEU A 20 4.69 3.71 -18.01
N SER A 21 3.37 3.55 -18.01
CA SER A 21 2.63 3.39 -16.77
C SER A 21 3.06 2.06 -16.15
N ALA A 22 3.84 2.12 -15.07
CA ALA A 22 4.24 0.91 -14.36
C ALA A 22 3.01 0.34 -13.63
N GLN A 23 2.43 -0.73 -14.17
CA GLN A 23 1.38 -1.51 -13.51
C GLN A 23 1.92 -2.11 -12.20
N VAL A 24 1.08 -2.30 -11.21
CA VAL A 24 1.40 -3.01 -9.96
C VAL A 24 1.84 -4.44 -10.24
N SER A 25 1.33 -5.08 -11.29
CA SER A 25 1.84 -6.38 -11.78
C SER A 25 3.32 -6.35 -12.20
N ALA A 26 3.94 -5.18 -12.34
CA ALA A 26 5.37 -5.04 -12.61
C ALA A 26 6.24 -4.98 -11.34
N TYR A 27 5.64 -4.95 -10.14
CA TYR A 27 6.41 -5.11 -8.90
C TYR A 27 7.00 -6.52 -8.84
N GLY A 28 8.30 -6.62 -8.53
CA GLY A 28 8.93 -7.89 -8.20
C GLY A 28 8.64 -8.25 -6.74
N PHE A 29 8.31 -9.51 -6.49
CA PHE A 29 8.14 -10.03 -5.13
C PHE A 29 9.42 -10.68 -4.63
N ALA A 30 9.78 -10.39 -3.38
CA ALA A 30 10.83 -11.08 -2.66
C ALA A 30 10.41 -11.23 -1.19
N GLU A 31 10.67 -12.39 -0.63
CA GLU A 31 10.48 -12.65 0.80
C GLU A 31 11.82 -12.84 1.50
N SER A 32 11.87 -12.46 2.77
CA SER A 32 13.01 -12.72 3.64
C SER A 32 12.54 -12.82 5.08
N ALA A 33 13.32 -13.51 5.92
CA ALA A 33 13.06 -13.54 7.35
C ALA A 33 13.44 -12.19 7.98
N GLY A 34 12.53 -11.64 8.78
CA GLY A 34 12.72 -10.39 9.52
C GLY A 34 11.97 -10.43 10.86
N SER A 35 12.13 -9.38 11.66
CA SER A 35 11.43 -9.23 12.94
C SER A 35 10.45 -8.07 12.89
N TYR A 36 9.22 -8.32 13.33
CA TYR A 36 8.27 -7.27 13.65
C TYR A 36 8.68 -6.52 14.93
N ALA A 37 8.53 -5.20 14.91
CA ALA A 37 8.61 -4.36 16.10
C ALA A 37 7.46 -3.36 16.06
N ALA A 38 6.71 -3.26 17.17
CA ALA A 38 5.59 -2.34 17.29
C ALA A 38 6.02 -0.90 16.98
N LEU A 39 5.24 -0.21 16.16
CA LEU A 39 5.53 1.17 15.81
C LEU A 39 5.07 2.09 16.94
N GLY A 40 5.95 3.01 17.33
CA GLY A 40 5.55 4.23 18.03
C GLY A 40 5.15 5.30 17.02
N GLY A 41 4.12 6.10 17.31
CA GLY A 41 3.68 7.14 16.38
C GLY A 41 2.31 7.71 16.70
N THR A 42 1.66 8.25 15.67
CA THR A 42 0.30 8.80 15.80
C THR A 42 -0.70 7.67 15.79
N ASN A 43 -1.58 7.63 16.80
CA ASN A 43 -2.71 6.70 16.81
C ASN A 43 -3.72 7.06 15.73
N SER A 44 -4.13 6.07 14.94
CA SER A 44 -5.20 6.21 13.97
C SER A 44 -6.54 6.37 14.66
N THR A 45 -7.45 7.11 14.01
CA THR A 45 -8.85 7.19 14.43
C THR A 45 -9.67 5.97 13.99
N ALA A 46 -9.11 5.08 13.15
CA ALA A 46 -9.77 3.83 12.78
C ALA A 46 -9.93 2.94 14.02
N THR A 47 -11.16 2.51 14.31
CA THR A 47 -11.52 1.74 15.49
C THR A 47 -12.75 0.90 15.20
N GLY A 48 -12.94 -0.16 15.97
CA GLY A 48 -14.11 -1.02 15.81
C GLY A 48 -13.98 -1.98 14.62
N ASP A 49 -15.13 -2.45 14.18
CA ASP A 49 -15.33 -3.24 12.96
C ASP A 49 -15.56 -2.30 11.76
N ASP A 50 -15.00 -2.62 10.60
CA ASP A 50 -15.04 -1.80 9.37
C ASP A 50 -14.61 -0.33 9.56
N GLY A 51 -13.83 -0.04 10.61
CA GLY A 51 -13.39 1.30 10.96
C GLY A 51 -12.37 1.87 9.97
N GLY A 52 -12.41 3.18 9.73
CA GLY A 52 -11.51 3.83 8.78
C GLY A 52 -11.07 5.24 9.17
N GLN A 53 -9.92 5.65 8.66
CA GLN A 53 -9.42 7.02 8.74
C GLN A 53 -8.98 7.49 7.35
N ASN A 54 -9.53 8.61 6.86
CA ASN A 54 -9.20 9.17 5.55
C ASN A 54 -8.16 10.30 5.64
N GLY A 55 -7.56 10.61 4.49
CA GLY A 55 -6.89 11.89 4.25
C GLY A 55 -5.58 12.08 5.00
N ILE A 56 -4.88 11.00 5.32
CA ILE A 56 -3.58 11.07 6.01
C ILE A 56 -2.50 11.38 4.98
N SER A 57 -1.64 12.38 5.24
CA SER A 57 -0.52 12.71 4.35
C SER A 57 0.53 11.59 4.37
N ILE A 58 1.02 11.19 3.18
CA ILE A 58 2.15 10.26 3.05
C ILE A 58 3.47 10.94 3.48
N GLY A 59 3.57 12.26 3.30
CA GLY A 59 4.78 13.04 3.55
C GLY A 59 5.74 13.17 2.36
N PHE A 60 5.51 12.39 1.30
CA PHE A 60 6.25 12.47 0.03
C PHE A 60 5.37 11.97 -1.14
N ASN A 61 5.85 12.16 -2.36
CA ASN A 61 5.21 11.63 -3.56
C ASN A 61 5.53 10.14 -3.72
N PHE A 62 4.53 9.28 -3.62
CA PHE A 62 4.67 7.85 -3.84
C PHE A 62 4.08 7.44 -5.18
N THR A 63 4.89 6.81 -6.04
CA THR A 63 4.46 6.38 -7.38
C THR A 63 4.04 4.91 -7.36
N TYR A 64 2.79 4.65 -7.71
CA TYR A 64 2.18 3.32 -7.65
C TYR A 64 1.19 3.15 -8.80
N GLY A 65 1.22 2.02 -9.51
CA GLY A 65 0.36 1.81 -10.69
C GLY A 65 0.50 2.90 -11.76
N GLY A 66 1.69 3.49 -11.92
CA GLY A 66 1.97 4.59 -12.84
C GLY A 66 1.39 5.96 -12.42
N SER A 67 0.76 6.05 -11.25
CA SER A 67 0.17 7.28 -10.71
C SER A 67 0.89 7.74 -9.46
N VAL A 68 0.88 9.06 -9.21
CA VAL A 68 1.49 9.65 -8.01
C VAL A 68 0.42 9.90 -6.95
N TYR A 69 0.67 9.39 -5.75
CA TYR A 69 -0.17 9.57 -4.57
C TYR A 69 0.57 10.36 -3.50
N THR A 70 -0.19 11.14 -2.73
CA THR A 70 0.34 12.01 -1.67
C THR A 70 -0.37 11.80 -0.34
N HIS A 71 -1.49 11.09 -0.36
CA HIS A 71 -2.31 10.80 0.81
C HIS A 71 -2.73 9.34 0.80
N PHE A 72 -3.16 8.86 1.95
CA PHE A 72 -3.69 7.53 2.11
C PHE A 72 -4.83 7.52 3.12
N CYS A 73 -5.58 6.42 3.13
CA CYS A 73 -6.47 6.08 4.22
C CYS A 73 -6.09 4.73 4.82
N ILE A 74 -6.52 4.51 6.06
CA ILE A 74 -6.31 3.29 6.85
C ILE A 74 -7.68 2.66 7.10
N ASN A 75 -7.76 1.33 7.08
CA ASN A 75 -8.92 0.58 7.54
C ASN A 75 -8.53 -0.49 8.59
N THR A 76 -9.44 -0.78 9.52
CA THR A 76 -9.24 -1.83 10.56
C THR A 76 -9.06 -3.21 9.96
N ASN A 77 -9.62 -3.45 8.77
CA ASN A 77 -9.52 -4.67 7.97
C ASN A 77 -8.13 -4.93 7.40
N GLY A 78 -7.08 -4.16 7.73
CA GLY A 78 -5.70 -4.54 7.42
C GLY A 78 -5.18 -4.10 6.05
N TRP A 79 -5.74 -3.01 5.52
CA TRP A 79 -5.34 -2.41 4.25
C TRP A 79 -5.21 -0.89 4.34
N ILE A 80 -4.43 -0.32 3.41
CA ILE A 80 -4.44 1.11 3.08
C ILE A 80 -4.87 1.33 1.63
N ARG A 81 -5.53 2.46 1.36
CA ARG A 81 -5.81 2.91 0.00
C ARG A 81 -5.10 4.22 -0.26
N LEU A 82 -4.49 4.34 -1.44
CA LEU A 82 -3.74 5.53 -1.83
C LEU A 82 -4.66 6.55 -2.54
N GLY A 83 -4.36 7.82 -2.36
CA GLY A 83 -5.12 8.92 -2.94
C GLY A 83 -4.29 10.19 -3.12
N THR A 84 -4.90 11.18 -3.77
CA THR A 84 -4.33 12.51 -3.97
C THR A 84 -5.15 13.52 -3.18
N ALA A 85 -4.49 14.45 -2.46
CA ALA A 85 -5.03 15.53 -1.62
C ALA A 85 -6.55 15.77 -1.65
N ALA A 86 -7.30 14.79 -1.14
CA ALA A 86 -8.75 14.80 -1.03
C ALA A 86 -9.08 14.26 0.36
N THR A 87 -9.99 14.95 1.05
CA THR A 87 -10.44 14.57 2.40
C THR A 87 -11.11 13.20 2.45
N THR A 88 -11.55 12.66 1.31
CA THR A 88 -12.22 11.36 1.22
C THR A 88 -11.57 10.50 0.13
N ILE A 89 -10.80 9.50 0.55
CA ILE A 89 -10.15 8.50 -0.32
C ILE A 89 -11.00 7.23 -0.42
N GLY A 90 -11.86 6.99 0.58
CA GLY A 90 -12.73 5.81 0.66
C GLY A 90 -12.13 4.77 1.60
N ALA A 91 -12.07 5.11 2.88
CA ALA A 91 -11.54 4.26 3.96
C ALA A 91 -12.50 3.18 4.50
N PHE A 92 -13.68 3.01 3.90
CA PHE A 92 -14.72 2.13 4.41
C PHE A 92 -15.09 1.13 3.31
N SER A 93 -14.61 -0.10 3.44
CA SER A 93 -14.94 -1.22 2.55
C SER A 93 -14.76 -2.55 3.26
N TYR A 94 -15.81 -3.37 3.22
CA TYR A 94 -15.86 -4.72 3.76
C TYR A 94 -15.67 -5.79 2.68
N THR A 95 -15.76 -5.42 1.39
CA THR A 95 -15.65 -6.39 0.29
C THR A 95 -14.19 -6.71 0.02
N ASN A 96 -13.72 -7.81 0.60
CA ASN A 96 -12.38 -8.35 0.42
C ASN A 96 -12.13 -8.80 -1.03
N LEU A 97 -11.70 -7.87 -1.89
CA LEU A 97 -11.51 -8.08 -3.32
C LEU A 97 -10.34 -7.24 -3.84
N LEU A 98 -9.25 -7.92 -4.21
CA LEU A 98 -8.04 -7.31 -4.77
C LEU A 98 -8.03 -7.21 -6.30
N SER A 99 -9.11 -7.59 -7.00
CA SER A 99 -9.14 -7.38 -8.46
C SER A 99 -9.02 -5.89 -8.80
N ASN A 100 -8.42 -5.57 -9.95
CA ASN A 100 -8.32 -4.21 -10.45
C ASN A 100 -9.68 -3.61 -10.88
N THR A 101 -10.72 -4.44 -11.01
CA THR A 101 -12.10 -4.03 -11.21
C THR A 101 -12.81 -3.62 -9.92
N ALA A 102 -12.17 -3.82 -8.76
CA ALA A 102 -12.74 -3.43 -7.48
C ALA A 102 -12.84 -1.90 -7.38
N THR A 103 -13.93 -1.41 -6.79
CA THR A 103 -14.20 0.02 -6.55
C THR A 103 -13.20 0.68 -5.59
N HIS A 104 -12.29 -0.10 -5.01
CA HIS A 104 -11.39 0.29 -3.94
C HIS A 104 -9.92 0.44 -4.38
N ALA A 105 -9.60 0.25 -5.67
CA ALA A 105 -8.25 0.54 -6.17
C ALA A 105 -7.94 2.06 -6.11
N PRO A 106 -6.67 2.47 -5.87
CA PRO A 106 -5.48 1.66 -5.59
C PRO A 106 -5.34 1.26 -4.12
N LEU A 107 -5.15 -0.02 -3.82
CA LEU A 107 -5.15 -0.57 -2.47
C LEU A 107 -3.94 -1.48 -2.24
N ILE A 108 -3.41 -1.43 -1.02
CA ILE A 108 -2.34 -2.29 -0.51
C ILE A 108 -2.90 -3.02 0.71
N ALA A 109 -3.02 -4.34 0.62
CA ALA A 109 -3.53 -5.20 1.66
C ALA A 109 -2.40 -6.01 2.30
N ALA A 110 -2.14 -5.76 3.59
CA ALA A 110 -1.24 -6.61 4.37
C ALA A 110 -1.93 -7.91 4.78
N ILE A 111 -3.16 -7.80 5.29
CA ILE A 111 -4.02 -8.95 5.60
C ILE A 111 -5.47 -8.47 5.59
N TRP A 112 -6.02 -8.27 4.39
CA TRP A 112 -7.40 -7.86 4.24
C TRP A 112 -8.34 -8.97 4.65
N ASP A 113 -8.96 -8.88 5.81
CA ASP A 113 -10.06 -9.73 6.25
C ASP A 113 -11.04 -8.92 7.10
N ASP A 114 -12.11 -9.53 7.57
CA ASP A 114 -13.12 -8.91 8.42
C ASP A 114 -12.58 -8.76 9.87
N ASN A 115 -11.74 -7.74 10.09
CA ASN A 115 -10.93 -7.53 11.29
C ASN A 115 -11.52 -6.44 12.20
N HIS A 116 -11.15 -6.47 13.48
CA HIS A 116 -11.71 -5.56 14.47
C HIS A 116 -10.60 -4.89 15.31
N ARG A 117 -10.61 -3.55 15.35
CA ARG A 117 -9.76 -2.77 16.27
C ARG A 117 -10.52 -2.38 17.55
N ASN A 118 -10.84 -3.36 18.38
CA ASN A 118 -11.35 -3.17 19.76
C ASN A 118 -10.21 -3.19 20.80
N THR A 119 -9.10 -3.82 20.43
CA THR A 119 -7.88 -4.00 21.22
C THR A 119 -6.68 -3.49 20.42
N GLY A 120 -5.54 -3.40 21.09
CA GLY A 120 -4.31 -2.95 20.46
C GLY A 120 -4.42 -1.53 19.90
N ALA A 121 -3.63 -1.26 18.86
CA ALA A 121 -3.59 0.03 18.20
C ALA A 121 -3.33 -0.11 16.71
N ILE A 122 -3.82 0.86 15.95
CA ILE A 122 -3.30 1.14 14.61
C ILE A 122 -2.55 2.46 14.70
N THR A 123 -1.27 2.46 14.35
CA THR A 123 -0.43 3.66 14.38
C THR A 123 0.21 3.91 13.03
N TYR A 124 0.61 5.16 12.79
CA TYR A 124 1.40 5.52 11.62
C TYR A 124 2.46 6.55 11.99
N SER A 125 3.57 6.51 11.26
CA SER A 125 4.71 7.41 11.47
C SER A 125 5.48 7.62 10.17
N LEU A 126 6.00 8.83 10.01
CA LEU A 126 6.94 9.19 8.96
C LEU A 126 8.32 9.36 9.59
N THR A 127 9.30 8.61 9.09
CA THR A 127 10.68 8.63 9.60
C THR A 127 11.68 8.87 8.48
N GLY A 128 12.91 9.23 8.83
CA GLY A 128 13.97 9.53 7.85
C GLY A 128 14.03 11.02 7.47
N ALA A 129 15.00 11.36 6.62
CA ALA A 129 15.16 12.70 6.06
C ALA A 129 14.57 12.77 4.65
N PRO A 130 14.10 13.93 4.17
CA PRO A 130 13.60 14.09 2.79
C PRO A 130 14.54 13.49 1.75
N GLY A 131 14.00 12.69 0.83
CA GLY A 131 14.73 11.87 -0.13
C GLY A 131 15.08 10.46 0.35
N SER A 132 14.73 10.11 1.59
CA SER A 132 14.96 8.80 2.22
C SER A 132 13.91 8.47 3.27
N GLN A 133 12.74 9.12 3.21
CA GLN A 133 11.68 8.92 4.20
C GLN A 133 11.00 7.56 4.05
N VAL A 134 10.49 7.06 5.16
CA VAL A 134 9.66 5.84 5.22
C VAL A 134 8.38 6.16 5.97
N LEU A 135 7.24 5.99 5.29
CA LEU A 135 5.94 5.94 5.94
C LEU A 135 5.71 4.51 6.41
N THR A 136 5.44 4.32 7.70
CA THR A 136 5.01 3.04 8.27
C THR A 136 3.59 3.15 8.79
N VAL A 137 2.76 2.16 8.49
CA VAL A 137 1.42 1.95 9.05
C VAL A 137 1.43 0.59 9.75
N ASP A 138 1.08 0.57 11.04
CA ASP A 138 1.24 -0.58 11.92
C ASP A 138 -0.09 -0.94 12.58
N TRP A 139 -0.53 -2.18 12.38
CA TRP A 139 -1.58 -2.80 13.15
C TRP A 139 -0.91 -3.66 14.22
N ASN A 140 -1.05 -3.27 15.49
CA ASN A 140 -0.46 -3.97 16.62
C ASN A 140 -1.54 -4.59 17.49
N ASN A 141 -1.54 -5.91 17.64
CA ASN A 141 -2.48 -6.67 18.46
C ASN A 141 -3.96 -6.35 18.16
N VAL A 142 -4.33 -6.35 16.88
CA VAL A 142 -5.72 -6.18 16.43
C VAL A 142 -6.40 -7.53 16.24
N ASN A 143 -7.72 -7.61 16.41
CA ASN A 143 -8.44 -8.85 16.15
C ASN A 143 -8.49 -9.14 14.65
N ILE A 144 -8.29 -10.41 14.29
CA ILE A 144 -8.20 -10.86 12.89
C ILE A 144 -9.29 -11.86 12.51
N GLY A 145 -9.99 -11.58 11.42
CA GLY A 145 -11.03 -12.41 10.82
C GLY A 145 -12.22 -12.70 11.74
N GLY A 146 -12.94 -13.79 11.42
CA GLY A 146 -14.09 -14.24 12.23
C GLY A 146 -15.34 -13.39 12.08
N GLY A 147 -15.50 -12.69 10.96
CA GLY A 147 -16.67 -11.87 10.68
C GLY A 147 -16.73 -10.60 11.56
N GLY A 148 -15.59 -9.93 11.78
CA GLY A 148 -15.50 -8.76 12.66
C GLY A 148 -15.57 -9.10 14.15
N SER A 149 -15.49 -10.39 14.52
CA SER A 149 -15.60 -10.84 15.91
C SER A 149 -14.38 -10.45 16.75
N THR A 150 -14.62 -10.19 18.03
CA THR A 150 -13.56 -9.87 18.99
C THR A 150 -13.10 -11.11 19.78
N SER A 151 -11.81 -11.17 20.10
CA SER A 151 -11.21 -12.30 20.82
C SER A 151 -9.96 -11.87 21.58
N ALA A 152 -9.76 -12.38 22.80
CA ALA A 152 -8.51 -12.15 23.53
C ALA A 152 -7.33 -12.99 22.99
N ALA A 153 -7.60 -14.00 22.15
CA ALA A 153 -6.59 -14.92 21.64
C ALA A 153 -6.25 -14.67 20.16
N ASN A 154 -7.21 -14.22 19.37
CA ASN A 154 -7.07 -14.16 17.91
C ASN A 154 -6.58 -12.78 17.48
N LEU A 155 -5.31 -12.50 17.78
CA LEU A 155 -4.68 -11.21 17.58
C LEU A 155 -3.57 -11.29 16.53
N ALA A 156 -3.50 -10.27 15.68
CA ALA A 156 -2.52 -10.11 14.64
C ALA A 156 -1.71 -8.82 14.81
N SER A 157 -0.44 -8.87 14.43
CA SER A 157 0.43 -7.70 14.32
C SER A 157 1.15 -7.69 12.98
N TYR A 158 1.10 -6.58 12.26
CA TYR A 158 1.67 -6.45 10.92
C TYR A 158 1.82 -4.98 10.50
N GLN A 159 2.69 -4.73 9.52
CA GLN A 159 3.00 -3.38 9.02
C GLN A 159 2.96 -3.30 7.51
N ILE A 160 2.63 -2.12 7.00
CA ILE A 160 2.90 -1.69 5.63
C ILE A 160 3.90 -0.53 5.69
N LYS A 161 4.97 -0.60 4.89
CA LYS A 161 5.95 0.47 4.73
C LYS A 161 6.04 0.92 3.28
N LEU A 162 6.03 2.24 3.09
CA LEU A 162 6.27 2.88 1.80
C LEU A 162 7.59 3.63 1.85
N TYR A 163 8.48 3.35 0.91
CA TYR A 163 9.81 3.97 0.84
C TYR A 163 9.84 5.09 -0.20
N GLU A 164 10.26 6.29 0.22
CA GLU A 164 10.47 7.43 -0.65
C GLU A 164 11.51 7.12 -1.75
N THR A 165 11.34 7.73 -2.93
CA THR A 165 12.21 7.59 -4.12
C THR A 165 12.16 6.22 -4.80
N THR A 166 12.32 5.14 -4.06
CA THR A 166 12.35 3.77 -4.60
C THR A 166 10.96 3.24 -4.94
N ASN A 167 9.93 3.78 -4.30
CA ASN A 167 8.56 3.27 -4.34
C ASN A 167 8.44 1.81 -3.89
N VAL A 168 9.40 1.31 -3.11
CA VAL A 168 9.32 -0.03 -2.54
C VAL A 168 8.18 -0.07 -1.52
N ILE A 169 7.43 -1.18 -1.56
CA ILE A 169 6.45 -1.54 -0.55
C ILE A 169 7.03 -2.72 0.23
N GLU A 170 7.07 -2.61 1.54
CA GLU A 170 7.44 -3.73 2.42
C GLU A 170 6.26 -4.03 3.34
N ILE A 171 5.92 -5.31 3.46
CA ILE A 171 4.90 -5.79 4.38
C ILE A 171 5.60 -6.68 5.41
N ILE A 172 5.47 -6.34 6.69
CA ILE A 172 6.13 -7.06 7.78
C ILE A 172 5.07 -7.73 8.63
N TYR A 173 5.18 -9.05 8.81
CA TYR A 173 4.29 -9.81 9.67
C TYR A 173 4.96 -10.10 11.02
N GLY A 174 4.20 -9.86 12.09
CA GLY A 174 4.53 -10.27 13.46
C GLY A 174 3.72 -11.49 13.87
N THR A 175 3.23 -11.48 15.12
CA THR A 175 2.32 -12.52 15.62
C THR A 175 1.05 -12.57 14.77
N LEU A 176 0.66 -13.77 14.35
CA LEU A 176 -0.62 -14.05 13.68
C LEU A 176 -1.31 -15.21 14.41
N ASN A 177 -2.06 -14.89 15.47
CA ASN A 177 -2.86 -15.89 16.19
C ASN A 177 -4.24 -15.93 15.55
N LEU A 178 -4.54 -17.00 14.81
CA LEU A 178 -5.69 -17.05 13.91
C LEU A 178 -6.89 -17.79 14.54
N ALA A 179 -8.09 -17.30 14.22
CA ALA A 179 -9.35 -17.96 14.53
C ALA A 179 -9.71 -19.02 13.47
N GLY A 180 -9.01 -20.15 13.43
CA GLY A 180 -9.21 -21.14 12.37
C GLY A 180 -8.71 -20.64 11.01
N THR A 181 -9.41 -20.99 9.93
CA THR A 181 -9.02 -20.59 8.56
C THR A 181 -9.46 -19.16 8.25
N LEU A 182 -8.52 -18.31 7.86
CA LEU A 182 -8.81 -16.95 7.39
C LEU A 182 -9.32 -16.95 5.94
N THR A 183 -10.14 -15.95 5.62
CA THR A 183 -10.53 -15.61 4.25
C THR A 183 -9.72 -14.43 3.71
N ALA A 184 -8.58 -14.16 4.34
CA ALA A 184 -7.80 -12.97 4.11
C ALA A 184 -7.21 -12.90 2.69
N SER A 185 -7.15 -11.68 2.14
CA SER A 185 -6.37 -11.37 0.95
C SER A 185 -5.13 -10.59 1.31
N ILE A 186 -4.01 -10.95 0.68
CA ILE A 186 -2.73 -10.24 0.77
C ILE A 186 -2.37 -9.82 -0.65
N GLY A 187 -1.96 -8.58 -0.85
CA GLY A 187 -1.54 -8.14 -2.17
C GLY A 187 -1.82 -6.69 -2.47
N LEU A 188 -1.68 -6.35 -3.73
CA LEU A 188 -1.61 -5.01 -4.28
C LEU A 188 -2.58 -4.91 -5.45
N ASN A 189 -3.34 -3.83 -5.57
CA ASN A 189 -4.04 -3.51 -6.81
C ASN A 189 -3.92 -2.05 -7.22
N ASP A 190 -3.99 -1.79 -8.53
CA ASP A 190 -4.16 -0.48 -9.11
C ASP A 190 -5.38 -0.46 -10.05
N LEU A 191 -5.55 0.63 -10.81
CA LEU A 191 -6.67 0.82 -11.73
C LEU A 191 -6.64 -0.09 -12.97
N THR A 192 -5.56 -0.83 -13.19
CA THR A 192 -5.26 -1.56 -14.42
C THR A 192 -4.75 -2.99 -14.20
N SER A 193 -4.28 -3.33 -13.00
CA SER A 193 -3.65 -4.59 -12.66
C SER A 193 -3.73 -4.89 -11.16
N PHE A 194 -3.43 -6.12 -10.78
CA PHE A 194 -3.31 -6.54 -9.39
C PHE A 194 -2.22 -7.62 -9.27
N LEU A 195 -1.71 -7.78 -8.05
CA LEU A 195 -0.71 -8.76 -7.66
C LEU A 195 -1.14 -9.34 -6.31
N VAL A 196 -1.31 -10.65 -6.25
CA VAL A 196 -1.72 -11.43 -5.07
C VAL A 196 -0.76 -12.59 -4.87
#